data_AF-A0A2V6NWY9-F1
#
_entry.id   AF-A0A2V6NWY9-F1
#
_cell.length_a   1.000
_cell.length_b   1.000
_cell.length_c   1.000
_cell.angle_alpha   90.00
_cell.angle_beta   90.00
_cell.angle_gamma   90.00
#
_symmetry.space_group_name_H-M   'P 1'
#
loop_
_entity.id
_entity.type
_entity.pdbx_description
1 polymer ?
#
loop_
_entity_poly.entity_id
_entity_poly.type
_entity_poly.pdbx_seq_one_letter_code
_entity_poly.pdbx_strand_id
1 'polypeptide(L)' 'MAPLGDLLSKWPLIRQIREYKDGTGLESMSDKTRAMHARIEDAQVARSVCPYCGVGCGQLVYHKDGKLI' A
#
# COMPACT_ATOMS: atom_id res chain seq x y z
N MET A 1 -24.39 3.29 -29.52
CA MET A 1 -25.06 4.38 -28.78
C MET A 1 -25.45 3.80 -27.43
N ALA A 2 -24.65 4.03 -26.39
CA ALA A 2 -24.92 3.43 -25.08
C ALA A 2 -26.27 3.98 -24.57
N PRO A 3 -27.15 3.13 -24.01
CA PRO A 3 -28.44 3.59 -23.50
C PRO A 3 -28.21 4.64 -22.40
N LEU A 4 -29.11 5.63 -22.30
CA LEU A 4 -29.00 6.73 -21.33
C LEU A 4 -28.78 6.23 -19.88
N GLY A 5 -29.33 5.06 -19.54
CA GLY A 5 -29.11 4.39 -18.26
C GLY A 5 -27.68 3.92 -18.02
N ASP A 6 -26.94 3.51 -19.04
CA ASP A 6 -25.52 3.11 -18.95
C ASP A 6 -24.59 4.32 -18.77
N LEU A 7 -24.99 5.48 -19.29
CA LEU A 7 -24.26 6.72 -19.06
C LEU A 7 -24.50 7.26 -17.63
N LEU A 8 -25.75 7.24 -17.17
CA LEU A 8 -26.09 7.68 -15.81
C LEU A 8 -25.47 6.79 -14.73
N SER A 9 -25.42 5.48 -14.93
CA SER A 9 -24.83 4.54 -13.97
C SER A 9 -23.30 4.63 -13.85
N LYS A 10 -22.61 5.25 -14.82
CA LYS A 10 -21.16 5.52 -14.77
C LYS A 10 -20.80 6.79 -14.00
N TRP A 11 -21.78 7.61 -13.61
CA TRP A 11 -21.53 8.89 -12.94
C TRP A 11 -21.09 8.66 -11.48
N PRO A 12 -20.01 9.31 -10.97
CA PRO A 12 -19.44 9.02 -9.65
C PRO A 12 -20.45 9.18 -8.50
N LEU A 13 -21.31 10.20 -8.55
CA LEU A 13 -22.33 10.46 -7.52
C LEU A 13 -23.34 9.30 -7.40
N ILE A 14 -23.82 8.76 -8.52
CA ILE A 14 -24.77 7.64 -8.53
C ILE A 14 -24.10 6.36 -8.01
N ARG A 15 -22.82 6.15 -8.30
CA ARG A 15 -22.05 5.01 -7.79
C ARG A 15 -21.80 5.11 -6.29
N GLN A 16 -21.46 6.28 -5.77
CA GLN A 16 -21.28 6.51 -4.33
C GLN A 16 -22.56 6.22 -3.55
N ILE A 17 -23.72 6.69 -4.04
CA ILE A 17 -25.02 6.42 -3.41
C ILE A 17 -25.37 4.92 -3.46
N ARG A 18 -25.15 4.24 -4.60
CA ARG A 18 -25.48 2.81 -4.76
C ARG A 18 -24.56 1.87 -3.98
N GLU A 19 -23.27 2.19 -3.94
CA GLU A 19 -22.27 1.35 -3.26
C GLU A 19 -22.17 1.68 -1.76
N TYR A 20 -22.89 2.70 -1.26
CA TYR A 20 -22.79 3.22 0.12
C TYR A 20 -21.35 3.56 0.53
N LYS A 21 -20.55 4.01 -0.43
CA LYS A 21 -19.16 4.38 -0.20
C LYS A 21 -19.06 5.89 -0.06
N ASP A 22 -18.51 6.34 1.07
CA ASP A 22 -18.38 7.76 1.42
C ASP A 22 -17.16 8.43 0.75
N GLY A 23 -16.40 7.69 -0.05
CA GLY A 23 -15.24 8.21 -0.77
C GLY A 23 -13.98 8.29 0.09
N THR A 24 -13.96 7.67 1.27
CA THR A 24 -12.78 7.61 2.15
C THR A 24 -12.11 6.24 2.17
N GLY A 25 -12.72 5.23 1.54
CA GLY A 25 -12.26 3.84 1.56
C GLY A 25 -11.40 3.43 0.36
N LEU A 26 -11.34 2.11 0.14
CA LEU A 26 -10.56 1.47 -0.93
C LEU A 26 -11.02 1.87 -2.35
N GLU A 27 -12.24 2.38 -2.50
CA GLU A 27 -12.77 2.91 -3.75
C GLU A 27 -12.09 4.19 -4.22
N SER A 28 -11.56 4.98 -3.29
CA SER A 28 -10.82 6.21 -3.60
C SER A 28 -9.32 5.96 -3.79
N MET A 29 -8.88 4.73 -3.57
CA MET A 29 -7.48 4.34 -3.69
C MET A 29 -7.14 4.04 -5.15
N SER A 30 -6.14 4.77 -5.69
CA SER A 30 -5.65 4.54 -7.04
C SER A 30 -5.06 3.13 -7.21
N ASP A 31 -5.13 2.58 -8.43
CA ASP A 31 -4.53 1.28 -8.75
C ASP A 31 -3.03 1.26 -8.46
N LYS A 32 -2.34 2.40 -8.70
CA LYS A 32 -0.93 2.56 -8.34
C LYS A 32 -0.70 2.32 -6.84
N THR A 33 -1.50 2.97 -5.99
CA THR A 33 -1.41 2.79 -4.54
C THR A 33 -1.74 1.37 -4.14
N ARG A 34 -2.73 0.75 -4.80
CA ARG A 34 -3.14 -0.64 -4.55
C ARG A 34 -2.07 -1.66 -4.91
N ALA A 35 -1.24 -1.37 -5.91
CA ALA A 35 -0.12 -2.21 -6.30
C ALA A 35 1.16 -1.94 -5.49
N MET A 36 1.19 -0.90 -4.64
CA MET A 36 2.35 -0.65 -3.79
C MET A 36 2.42 -1.68 -2.67
N HIS A 37 3.64 -2.12 -2.38
CA HIS A 37 3.97 -3.06 -1.33
C HIS A 37 5.15 -2.53 -0.50
N ALA A 38 5.40 -3.17 0.65
CA ALA A 38 6.51 -2.77 1.51
C ALA A 38 7.85 -3.02 0.80
N ARG A 39 8.79 -2.07 0.87
CA ARG A 39 10.14 -2.23 0.28
C ARG A 39 10.89 -3.47 0.79
N ILE A 40 10.57 -3.85 2.03
CA ILE A 40 11.14 -4.99 2.75
C ILE A 40 10.31 -6.27 2.65
N GLU A 41 9.27 -6.34 1.81
CA GLU A 41 8.35 -7.49 1.74
C GLU A 41 9.09 -8.82 1.56
N ASP A 42 10.00 -8.91 0.59
CA ASP A 42 10.83 -10.10 0.37
C ASP A 42 12.20 -10.06 1.06
N ALA A 43 12.36 -9.22 2.07
CA ALA A 43 13.63 -9.09 2.76
C ALA A 43 13.84 -10.21 3.79
N GLN A 44 15.07 -10.68 3.90
CA GLN A 44 15.49 -11.51 5.02
C GLN A 44 15.89 -10.63 6.20
N VAL A 45 15.73 -11.15 7.41
CA VAL A 45 16.00 -10.42 8.65
C VAL A 45 17.07 -11.13 9.47
N ALA A 46 18.15 -10.41 9.78
CA ALA A 46 19.14 -10.82 10.75
C ALA A 46 18.99 -10.01 12.05
N ARG A 47 19.13 -10.66 13.20
CA ARG A 47 19.25 -9.95 14.48
C ARG A 47 20.70 -9.49 14.66
N SER A 48 20.89 -8.24 15.05
CA SER A 48 22.20 -7.64 15.24
C SER A 48 22.20 -6.63 16.39
N VAL A 49 23.33 -5.97 16.60
CA VAL A 49 23.57 -4.91 17.57
C VAL A 49 24.03 -3.66 16.82
N CYS A 50 23.46 -2.49 17.16
CA CYS A 50 23.83 -1.22 16.55
C CYS A 50 25.31 -0.89 16.84
N PRO A 51 26.16 -0.71 15.80
CA PRO A 51 27.60 -0.51 16.00
C PRO A 51 28.01 0.94 16.22
N TYR A 52 27.06 1.89 16.19
CA TYR A 52 27.38 3.32 16.13
C TYR A 52 27.57 3.97 17.50
N CYS A 53 26.87 3.51 18.53
CA CYS A 53 26.97 4.08 19.87
C CYS A 53 27.22 2.99 20.93
N GLY A 54 27.79 3.40 22.07
CA GLY A 54 28.15 2.48 23.16
C GLY A 54 26.98 1.83 23.90
N VAL A 55 25.74 2.18 23.56
CA VAL A 55 24.54 1.54 24.13
C VAL A 55 24.33 0.14 23.53
N GLY A 56 24.63 -0.04 22.24
CA GLY A 56 24.47 -1.33 21.56
C GLY A 56 23.01 -1.81 21.52
N CYS A 57 22.07 -0.96 21.08
CA CYS A 57 20.67 -1.37 20.94
C CYS A 57 20.53 -2.58 20.00
N GLY A 58 19.65 -3.52 20.35
CA GLY A 58 19.28 -4.62 19.46
C GLY A 58 18.61 -4.10 18.20
N GLN A 59 19.02 -4.61 17.04
CA GLN A 59 18.53 -4.19 15.73
C GLN A 59 18.05 -5.39 14.91
N LEU A 60 16.98 -5.17 14.14
CA LEU A 60 16.60 -6.02 13.02
C LEU A 60 17.19 -5.45 11.74
N VAL A 61 18.04 -6.23 11.08
CA VAL A 61 18.75 -5.84 9.87
C VAL A 61 18.10 -6.53 8.68
N TYR A 62 17.46 -5.75 7.80
CA TYR A 62 16.81 -6.25 6.59
C TYR A 62 17.83 -6.32 5.44
N HIS A 63 17.86 -7.44 4.72
CA HIS A 63 18.77 -7.63 3.61
C HIS A 63 18.17 -8.46 2.48
N LYS A 64 18.66 -8.23 1.26
CA LYS A 64 18.39 -9.04 0.07
C LYS A 64 19.73 -9.38 -0.59
N ASP A 65 19.95 -10.66 -0.89
CA ASP A 65 21.20 -11.15 -1.52
C ASP A 65 22.48 -10.67 -0.83
N GLY A 66 22.46 -10.67 0.51
CA GLY A 66 23.59 -10.22 1.34
C GLY A 66 23.82 -8.69 1.37
N LYS A 67 22.93 -7.88 0.77
CA LYS A 67 23.00 -6.41 0.80
C LYS A 67 21.92 -5.83 1.71
N LEU A 68 22.30 -4.83 2.51
CA LEU A 68 21.38 -4.07 3.35
C LEU A 68 20.41 -3.24 2.51
N ILE A 69 19.14 -3.16 2.94
CA ILE A 69 18.08 -2.40 2.26
C ILE A 69 17.20 -1.61 3.23
#